data_AF-A0A087WYI3-F1
#
_entry.id   AF-A0A087WYI3-F1
#
_cell.length_a   1.000
_cell.length_b   1.000
_cell.length_c   1.000
_cell.angle_alpha   90.00
_cell.angle_beta   90.00
_cell.angle_gamma   90.00
#
_symmetry.space_group_name_H-M   'P 1'
#
loop_
_entity.id
_entity.type
_entity.pdbx_description
1 polymer ?
#
loop_
_entity_poly.entity_id
_entity_poly.type
_entity_poly.pdbx_seq_one_letter_code
_entity_poly.pdbx_strand_id
1 'polypeptide(L)'
;MDMAWQMMQLLLLALVTAAGSAQPRSARARTDLLNVCMNAKHHKTQPSPEDELYGQCSPWKKNACCTASTSQELHKDTSRLYNFNWDHCGKMEPTCKRHFIQDSCLYECSPNLGPWIRQVNQSWRKERILNVPLCKEDCERWWEDCRTSYTCKSNWHKGWNWTSGINECPAGALCSTF
;
A
#
# COMPACT_ATOMS: atom_id res chain seq x y z
N MET A 1 54.44 -16.04 -28.62
CA MET A 1 53.11 -16.07 -27.98
C MET A 1 53.20 -15.17 -26.77
N ASP A 2 52.56 -14.01 -26.86
CA ASP A 2 52.83 -12.87 -26.01
C ASP A 2 52.25 -13.09 -24.61
N MET A 3 53.12 -13.24 -23.60
CA MET A 3 52.72 -13.36 -22.18
C MET A 3 51.81 -12.20 -21.74
N ALA A 4 51.93 -11.04 -22.37
CA ALA A 4 51.07 -9.88 -22.15
C ALA A 4 49.60 -10.14 -22.55
N TRP A 5 49.35 -10.95 -23.58
CA TRP A 5 48.02 -11.26 -24.07
C TRP A 5 47.26 -12.22 -23.12
N GLN A 6 47.96 -13.23 -22.58
CA GLN A 6 47.38 -14.14 -21.59
C GLN A 6 47.09 -13.44 -20.26
N MET A 7 47.96 -12.52 -19.83
CA MET A 7 47.73 -11.72 -18.62
C MET A 7 46.56 -10.75 -18.78
N MET A 8 46.37 -10.17 -19.97
CA MET A 8 45.23 -9.29 -20.27
C MET A 8 43.89 -10.06 -20.26
N GLN A 9 43.88 -11.29 -20.79
CA GLN A 9 42.68 -12.14 -20.77
C GLN A 9 42.31 -12.60 -19.35
N LEU A 10 43.30 -12.91 -18.50
CA LEU A 10 43.08 -13.29 -17.10
C LEU A 10 42.57 -12.13 -16.24
N LEU A 11 43.05 -10.90 -16.49
CA LEU A 11 42.56 -9.68 -15.82
C LEU A 11 41.12 -9.34 -16.22
N LEU A 12 40.74 -9.55 -17.48
CA LEU A 12 39.36 -9.35 -17.94
C LEU A 12 38.39 -10.38 -17.35
N LEU A 13 38.79 -11.64 -17.20
CA LEU A 13 37.98 -12.68 -16.58
C LEU A 13 37.73 -12.43 -15.07
N ALA A 14 38.71 -11.85 -14.36
CA ALA A 14 38.57 -11.49 -12.94
C ALA A 14 37.58 -10.33 -12.70
N LEU A 15 37.36 -9.45 -13.70
CA LEU A 15 36.41 -8.33 -13.60
C LEU A 15 34.95 -8.79 -13.80
N VAL A 16 34.71 -9.89 -14.51
CA VAL A 16 33.34 -10.39 -14.79
C VAL A 16 32.75 -11.17 -13.60
N THR A 17 33.58 -11.68 -12.69
CA THR A 17 33.10 -12.43 -11.50
C THR A 17 32.63 -11.53 -10.35
N ALA A 18 32.81 -10.20 -10.44
CA ALA A 18 32.40 -9.25 -9.39
C ALA A 18 31.02 -8.59 -9.63
N ALA A 19 30.30 -8.96 -10.69
CA ALA A 19 28.97 -8.42 -11.00
C ALA A 19 27.80 -9.22 -10.39
N GLY A 20 28.09 -10.13 -9.46
CA GLY A 20 27.10 -10.82 -8.64
C GLY A 20 26.82 -10.09 -7.32
N SER A 21 26.64 -8.77 -7.34
CA SER A 21 26.19 -8.04 -6.16
C SER A 21 24.71 -8.35 -5.92
N ALA A 22 24.46 -9.45 -5.20
CA ALA A 22 23.23 -9.58 -4.44
C ALA A 22 23.12 -8.32 -3.58
N GLN A 23 22.15 -7.44 -3.91
CA GLN A 23 21.87 -6.26 -3.09
C GLN A 23 21.76 -6.72 -1.63
N PRO A 24 22.62 -6.21 -0.74
CA PRO A 24 22.50 -6.54 0.66
C PRO A 24 21.11 -6.10 1.09
N ARG A 25 20.27 -7.06 1.48
CA ARG A 25 19.09 -6.74 2.30
C ARG A 25 19.68 -6.09 3.55
N SER A 26 19.66 -4.77 3.59
CA SER A 26 19.90 -4.03 4.83
C SER A 26 18.89 -4.58 5.83
N ALA A 27 19.35 -5.45 6.72
CA ALA A 27 18.58 -5.89 7.85
C ALA A 27 18.46 -4.65 8.74
N ARG A 28 17.38 -3.87 8.53
CA ARG A 28 17.04 -2.76 9.42
C ARG A 28 17.03 -3.32 10.84
N ALA A 29 17.63 -2.60 11.79
CA ALA A 29 17.62 -3.06 13.17
C ALA A 29 16.15 -3.19 13.60
N ARG A 30 15.83 -4.19 14.45
CA ARG A 30 14.44 -4.48 14.83
C ARG A 30 13.74 -3.25 15.46
N THR A 31 14.51 -2.39 16.12
CA THR A 31 14.07 -1.10 16.68
C THR A 31 13.65 -0.09 15.61
N ASP A 32 14.31 -0.11 14.44
CA ASP A 32 14.04 0.80 13.32
C ASP A 32 12.74 0.47 12.58
N LEU A 33 12.05 -0.60 12.99
CA LEU A 33 10.77 -1.06 12.45
C LEU A 33 9.60 -0.67 13.35
N LEU A 34 9.84 -0.14 14.55
CA LEU A 34 8.79 0.20 15.50
C LEU A 34 8.53 1.70 15.49
N ASN A 35 7.26 2.10 15.56
CA ASN A 35 6.86 3.50 15.61
C ASN A 35 7.40 4.32 14.41
N VAL A 36 7.12 3.84 13.20
CA VAL A 36 7.58 4.45 11.95
C VAL A 36 6.43 4.62 10.97
N CYS A 37 6.53 5.65 10.11
CA CYS A 37 5.64 5.84 8.98
C CYS A 37 6.31 5.34 7.70
N MET A 38 5.52 4.73 6.81
CA MET A 38 6.01 4.33 5.49
C MET A 38 6.17 5.56 4.59
N ASN A 39 7.13 5.52 3.69
CA ASN A 39 7.30 6.53 2.65
C ASN A 39 6.36 6.26 1.46
N ALA A 40 5.07 6.51 1.65
CA ALA A 40 4.05 6.49 0.61
C ALA A 40 3.43 7.88 0.41
N LYS A 41 2.30 7.96 -0.30
CA LYS A 41 1.81 9.19 -0.93
C LYS A 41 1.39 10.28 0.06
N HIS A 42 0.73 9.89 1.16
CA HIS A 42 0.08 10.83 2.10
C HIS A 42 0.56 10.67 3.55
N HIS A 43 1.55 9.80 3.77
CA HIS A 43 2.14 9.59 5.10
C HIS A 43 3.00 10.78 5.52
N LYS A 44 2.91 11.12 6.80
CA LYS A 44 3.90 11.98 7.47
C LYS A 44 5.25 11.29 7.53
N THR A 45 6.31 12.07 7.71
CA THR A 45 7.67 11.55 7.88
C THR A 45 7.84 10.72 9.14
N GLN A 46 7.16 11.10 10.23
CA GLN A 46 7.21 10.40 11.52
C GLN A 46 5.84 10.42 12.20
N PRO A 47 5.55 9.43 13.08
CA PRO A 47 4.33 9.44 13.87
C PRO A 47 4.27 10.63 14.81
N SER A 48 3.08 11.21 14.97
CA SER A 48 2.82 12.23 15.99
C SER A 48 1.33 12.24 16.38
N PRO A 49 0.97 12.84 17.53
CA PRO A 49 -0.44 13.09 17.86
C PRO A 49 -1.16 13.91 16.79
N GLU A 50 -2.44 13.61 16.60
CA GLU A 50 -3.39 14.24 15.67
C GLU A 50 -4.78 14.25 16.32
N ASP A 51 -5.11 15.25 17.14
CA ASP A 51 -6.35 15.23 17.94
C ASP A 51 -7.64 15.31 17.11
N GLU A 52 -7.52 15.74 15.85
CA GLU A 52 -8.62 16.00 14.92
C GLU A 52 -8.85 14.87 13.89
N LEU A 53 -8.30 13.67 14.09
CA LEU A 53 -8.62 12.54 13.20
C LEU A 53 -10.12 12.24 13.19
N TYR A 54 -10.67 12.16 11.98
CA TYR A 54 -12.10 12.07 11.71
C TYR A 54 -12.62 10.63 11.71
N GLY A 55 -13.83 10.45 12.23
CA GLY A 55 -14.60 9.21 12.12
C GLY A 55 -13.84 7.96 12.57
N GLN A 56 -13.73 7.00 11.66
CA GLN A 56 -13.11 5.69 11.88
C GLN A 56 -11.60 5.77 12.10
N CYS A 57 -10.95 6.89 11.74
CA CYS A 57 -9.52 7.08 11.97
C CYS A 57 -9.21 7.62 13.38
N SER A 58 -10.22 7.92 14.21
CA SER A 58 -10.03 8.41 15.58
C SER A 58 -9.23 7.49 16.54
N PRO A 59 -9.15 6.15 16.36
CA PRO A 59 -8.31 5.31 17.22
C PRO A 59 -6.82 5.68 17.21
N TRP A 60 -6.33 6.34 16.15
CA TRP A 60 -4.92 6.71 16.01
C TRP A 60 -4.55 8.10 16.54
N LYS A 61 -5.50 8.87 17.11
CA LYS A 61 -5.27 10.29 17.51
C LYS A 61 -4.03 10.51 18.37
N LYS A 62 -3.71 9.59 19.27
CA LYS A 62 -2.55 9.74 20.17
C LYS A 62 -1.20 9.59 19.46
N ASN A 63 -1.16 8.88 18.33
CA ASN A 63 0.06 8.62 17.58
C ASN A 63 -0.28 8.09 16.17
N ALA A 64 -0.21 8.95 15.16
CA ALA A 64 -0.63 8.64 13.79
C ALA A 64 0.41 9.04 12.74
N CYS A 65 0.39 8.32 11.61
CA CYS A 65 1.14 8.62 10.39
C CYS A 65 0.34 9.41 9.34
N CYS A 66 -0.96 9.61 9.55
CA CYS A 66 -1.81 10.42 8.70
C CYS A 66 -2.05 11.80 9.33
N THR A 67 -2.64 12.72 8.58
CA THR A 67 -3.10 14.03 9.06
C THR A 67 -4.62 14.04 9.26
N ALA A 68 -5.14 15.02 10.00
CA ALA A 68 -6.59 15.29 10.06
C ALA A 68 -7.24 15.42 8.66
N SER A 69 -6.60 16.13 7.72
CA SER A 69 -7.09 16.27 6.34
C SER A 69 -7.17 14.93 5.60
N THR A 70 -6.16 14.07 5.76
CA THR A 70 -6.16 12.72 5.18
C THR A 70 -7.34 11.92 5.74
N SER A 71 -7.55 11.94 7.05
CA SER A 71 -8.66 11.20 7.67
C SER A 71 -10.04 11.66 7.19
N GLN A 72 -10.24 12.96 6.96
CA GLN A 72 -11.49 13.49 6.42
C GLN A 72 -11.71 13.07 4.96
N GLU A 73 -10.67 13.14 4.13
CA GLU A 73 -10.75 12.72 2.73
C GLU A 73 -11.04 11.22 2.57
N LEU A 74 -10.53 10.36 3.46
CA LEU A 74 -10.80 8.92 3.43
C LEU A 74 -12.28 8.56 3.62
N HIS A 75 -13.07 9.45 4.23
CA HIS A 75 -14.49 9.24 4.47
C HIS A 75 -15.39 9.83 3.37
N LYS A 76 -14.82 10.45 2.33
CA LYS A 76 -15.57 10.98 1.19
C LYS A 76 -15.74 9.90 0.12
N ASP A 77 -16.93 9.83 -0.46
CA ASP A 77 -17.27 8.84 -1.50
C ASP A 77 -16.34 8.92 -2.72
N THR A 78 -15.90 10.14 -3.06
CA THR A 78 -14.91 10.42 -4.12
C THR A 78 -13.69 11.10 -3.51
N SER A 79 -13.00 10.38 -2.61
CA SER A 79 -11.78 10.86 -1.96
C SER A 79 -10.73 11.33 -2.97
N ARG A 80 -10.20 12.55 -2.78
CA ARG A 80 -9.14 13.09 -3.66
C ARG A 80 -7.77 12.45 -3.41
N LEU A 81 -7.64 11.62 -2.37
CA LEU A 81 -6.37 10.97 -2.05
C LEU A 81 -5.93 10.01 -3.16
N TYR A 82 -6.90 9.25 -3.68
CA TYR A 82 -6.68 8.22 -4.70
C TYR A 82 -7.68 8.29 -5.86
N ASN A 83 -8.66 9.19 -5.82
CA ASN A 83 -9.80 9.26 -6.74
C ASN A 83 -10.50 7.90 -6.88
N PHE A 84 -10.56 7.14 -5.79
CA PHE A 84 -11.09 5.79 -5.81
C PHE A 84 -12.60 5.79 -5.58
N ASN A 85 -13.33 5.19 -6.51
CA ASN A 85 -14.76 4.96 -6.47
C ASN A 85 -15.07 3.56 -5.90
N TRP A 86 -15.65 3.54 -4.70
CA TRP A 86 -16.15 2.32 -4.07
C TRP A 86 -17.40 1.78 -4.77
N ASP A 87 -18.15 2.63 -5.46
CA ASP A 87 -19.45 2.33 -6.08
C ASP A 87 -19.32 1.94 -7.58
N HIS A 88 -18.18 1.35 -7.97
CA HIS A 88 -17.87 1.04 -9.38
C HIS A 88 -18.75 -0.05 -10.01
N CYS A 89 -19.53 -0.78 -9.19
CA CYS A 89 -20.53 -1.76 -9.62
C CYS A 89 -21.92 -1.45 -9.05
N GLY A 90 -22.22 -0.16 -8.84
CA GLY A 90 -23.40 0.29 -8.10
C GLY A 90 -23.05 0.63 -6.65
N LYS A 91 -24.03 1.14 -5.90
CA LYS A 91 -23.83 1.59 -4.52
C LYS A 91 -23.35 0.43 -3.63
N MET A 92 -22.17 0.57 -3.04
CA MET A 92 -21.63 -0.36 -2.06
C MET A 92 -22.42 -0.28 -0.75
N GLU A 93 -22.68 -1.44 -0.14
CA GLU A 93 -23.38 -1.48 1.13
C GLU A 93 -22.60 -0.75 2.22
N PRO A 94 -23.24 0.06 3.08
CA PRO A 94 -22.55 0.81 4.12
C PRO A 94 -21.71 -0.07 5.07
N THR A 95 -22.17 -1.28 5.36
CA THR A 95 -21.45 -2.26 6.20
C THR A 95 -20.16 -2.74 5.52
N CYS A 96 -20.17 -2.93 4.20
CA CYS A 96 -18.98 -3.25 3.42
C CYS A 96 -18.03 -2.04 3.34
N LYS A 97 -18.57 -0.86 3.00
CA LYS A 97 -17.80 0.38 2.84
C LYS A 97 -17.05 0.77 4.10
N ARG A 98 -17.61 0.52 5.28
CA ARG A 98 -16.92 0.79 6.55
C ARG A 98 -15.58 0.05 6.65
N HIS A 99 -15.47 -1.17 6.12
CA HIS A 99 -14.22 -1.93 6.20
C HIS A 99 -13.15 -1.35 5.30
N PHE A 100 -13.52 -0.87 4.11
CA PHE A 100 -12.59 -0.16 3.22
C PHE A 100 -12.08 1.16 3.81
N ILE A 101 -12.95 1.88 4.53
CA ILE A 101 -12.56 3.09 5.26
C ILE A 101 -11.60 2.71 6.41
N GLN A 102 -11.93 1.69 7.19
CA GLN A 102 -11.09 1.22 8.30
C GLN A 102 -9.71 0.71 7.82
N ASP A 103 -9.68 -0.05 6.72
CA ASP A 103 -8.44 -0.49 6.04
C ASP A 103 -7.60 0.72 5.60
N SER A 104 -8.25 1.73 5.02
CA SER A 104 -7.55 2.96 4.63
C SER A 104 -7.03 3.73 5.83
N CYS A 105 -7.77 3.82 6.94
CA CYS A 105 -7.28 4.42 8.18
C CYS A 105 -6.08 3.64 8.73
N LEU A 106 -6.12 2.30 8.74
CA LEU A 106 -4.99 1.47 9.16
C LEU A 106 -3.76 1.72 8.28
N TYR A 107 -3.94 1.73 6.96
CA TYR A 107 -2.87 1.94 5.99
C TYR A 107 -2.24 3.34 6.12
N GLU A 108 -3.04 4.40 6.19
CA GLU A 108 -2.54 5.77 6.25
C GLU A 108 -2.04 6.17 7.65
N CYS A 109 -2.68 5.70 8.72
CA CYS A 109 -2.47 6.24 10.06
C CYS A 109 -1.60 5.37 10.96
N SER A 110 -1.46 4.05 10.72
CA SER A 110 -0.79 3.17 11.69
C SER A 110 0.73 3.36 11.73
N PRO A 111 1.31 3.68 12.91
CA PRO A 111 2.76 3.74 13.09
C PRO A 111 3.38 2.36 13.40
N ASN A 112 2.58 1.30 13.39
CA ASN A 112 2.97 -0.04 13.83
C ASN A 112 3.19 -1.03 12.68
N LEU A 113 3.11 -0.57 11.42
CA LEU A 113 3.24 -1.44 10.25
C LEU A 113 4.68 -1.66 9.78
N GLY A 114 5.67 -1.06 10.47
CA GLY A 114 7.08 -1.09 10.07
C GLY A 114 7.66 -2.46 9.72
N PRO A 115 7.36 -3.56 10.46
CA PRO A 115 7.88 -4.89 10.12
C PRO A 115 7.48 -5.40 8.72
N TRP A 116 6.37 -4.88 8.17
CA TRP A 116 5.81 -5.29 6.89
C TRP A 116 6.07 -4.27 5.76
N ILE A 117 6.75 -3.17 6.05
CA ILE A 117 7.16 -2.19 5.04
C ILE A 117 8.21 -2.82 4.11
N ARG A 118 8.01 -2.64 2.81
CA ARG A 118 8.91 -3.08 1.74
C ARG A 118 9.09 -1.95 0.74
N GLN A 119 10.34 -1.78 0.33
CA GLN A 119 10.70 -0.85 -0.74
C GLN A 119 10.08 -1.31 -2.06
N VAL A 120 9.48 -0.37 -2.77
CA VAL A 120 8.93 -0.56 -4.12
C VAL A 120 9.35 0.63 -4.98
N ASN A 121 9.96 0.35 -6.13
CA ASN A 121 10.36 1.38 -7.07
C ASN A 121 9.18 1.74 -8.00
N GLN A 122 8.11 2.32 -7.42
CA GLN A 122 6.95 2.81 -8.18
C GLN A 122 6.93 4.34 -8.20
N SER A 123 6.40 4.93 -9.27
CA SER A 123 6.43 6.39 -9.48
C SER A 123 5.69 7.19 -8.39
N TRP A 124 4.70 6.59 -7.73
CA TRP A 124 3.82 7.27 -6.77
C TRP A 124 3.99 6.82 -5.31
N ARG A 125 4.82 5.81 -5.04
CA ARG A 125 5.17 5.36 -3.68
C ARG A 125 6.53 4.69 -3.69
N LYS A 126 7.35 5.01 -2.68
CA LYS A 126 8.68 4.40 -2.49
C LYS A 126 8.61 3.15 -1.61
N GLU A 127 7.60 3.10 -0.74
CA GLU A 127 7.37 1.97 0.16
C GLU A 127 5.91 1.52 0.10
N ARG A 128 5.66 0.25 0.46
CA ARG A 128 4.32 -0.30 0.71
C ARG A 128 4.39 -1.38 1.78
N ILE A 129 3.25 -1.74 2.33
CA ILE A 129 3.12 -2.92 3.20
C ILE A 129 2.88 -4.19 2.38
N LEU A 130 3.47 -5.31 2.81
CA LEU A 130 3.23 -6.66 2.28
C LEU A 130 3.11 -7.67 3.44
N ASN A 131 2.16 -8.59 3.32
CA ASN A 131 1.95 -9.70 4.25
C ASN A 131 1.73 -9.26 5.71
N VAL A 132 0.94 -8.19 5.90
CA VAL A 132 0.47 -7.81 7.24
C VAL A 132 -0.44 -8.92 7.77
N PRO A 133 -0.19 -9.45 8.98
CA PRO A 133 -0.97 -10.52 9.57
C PRO A 133 -2.25 -9.93 10.15
N LEU A 134 -3.21 -9.64 9.27
CA LEU A 134 -4.55 -9.23 9.69
C LEU A 134 -5.15 -10.35 10.57
N CYS A 135 -5.80 -9.96 11.66
CA CYS A 135 -6.52 -10.91 12.49
C CYS A 135 -7.60 -11.63 11.68
N LYS A 136 -7.84 -12.89 12.03
CA LYS A 136 -8.80 -13.74 11.33
C LYS A 136 -10.20 -13.11 11.34
N GLU A 137 -10.63 -12.62 12.50
CA GLU A 137 -11.97 -12.09 12.73
C GLU A 137 -12.21 -10.80 11.94
N ASP A 138 -11.20 -9.94 11.80
CA ASP A 138 -11.27 -8.74 10.96
C ASP A 138 -11.44 -9.09 9.49
N CYS A 139 -10.69 -10.09 9.00
CA CYS A 139 -10.79 -10.56 7.61
C CYS A 139 -12.15 -11.22 7.32
N GLU A 140 -12.60 -12.15 8.17
CA GLU A 140 -13.86 -12.86 7.99
C GLU A 140 -15.07 -11.92 8.08
N ARG A 141 -15.06 -10.97 9.01
CA ARG A 141 -16.15 -10.00 9.14
C ARG A 141 -16.19 -9.02 7.97
N TRP A 142 -15.03 -8.62 7.44
CA TRP A 142 -14.98 -7.80 6.23
C TRP A 142 -15.61 -8.55 5.06
N TRP A 143 -15.18 -9.79 4.81
CA TRP A 143 -15.72 -10.61 3.74
C TRP A 143 -17.25 -10.80 3.87
N GLU A 144 -17.74 -11.08 5.08
CA GLU A 144 -19.17 -11.26 5.35
C GLU A 144 -19.99 -10.00 5.09
N ASP A 145 -19.56 -8.86 5.63
CA ASP A 145 -20.27 -7.58 5.49
C ASP A 145 -20.30 -7.08 4.03
N CYS A 146 -19.43 -7.62 3.17
CA CYS A 146 -19.37 -7.34 1.73
C CYS A 146 -20.15 -8.31 0.84
N ARG A 147 -20.71 -9.40 1.39
CA ARG A 147 -21.39 -10.47 0.62
C ARG A 147 -22.47 -9.98 -0.34
N THR A 148 -23.19 -8.91 0.01
CA THR A 148 -24.28 -8.34 -0.81
C THR A 148 -23.85 -7.16 -1.67
N SER A 149 -22.57 -6.76 -1.60
CA SER A 149 -21.98 -5.78 -2.51
C SER A 149 -21.47 -6.46 -3.79
N TYR A 150 -21.06 -5.64 -4.76
CA TYR A 150 -20.64 -6.11 -6.08
C TYR A 150 -19.27 -5.55 -6.45
N THR A 151 -18.53 -6.29 -7.28
CA THR A 151 -17.30 -5.83 -7.92
C THR A 151 -17.11 -6.46 -9.28
N CYS A 152 -16.21 -5.91 -10.08
CA CYS A 152 -15.83 -6.44 -11.40
C CYS A 152 -14.39 -6.97 -11.42
N LYS A 153 -13.66 -6.92 -10.29
CA LYS A 153 -12.23 -7.25 -10.22
C LYS A 153 -11.88 -7.89 -8.88
N SER A 154 -10.98 -8.87 -8.90
CA SER A 154 -10.36 -9.44 -7.68
C SER A 154 -9.05 -8.74 -7.27
N ASN A 155 -8.47 -7.92 -8.16
CA ASN A 155 -7.28 -7.12 -7.85
C ASN A 155 -7.58 -5.63 -8.08
N TRP A 156 -7.75 -4.90 -6.98
CA TRP A 156 -8.10 -3.48 -7.00
C TRP A 156 -6.90 -2.54 -7.07
N HIS A 157 -5.67 -3.06 -7.08
CA HIS A 157 -4.47 -2.22 -7.20
C HIS A 157 -4.10 -1.83 -8.64
N LYS A 158 -4.64 -2.52 -9.66
CA LYS A 158 -4.25 -2.30 -11.07
C LYS A 158 -5.31 -2.71 -12.07
N GLY A 159 -5.22 -2.15 -13.27
CA GLY A 159 -6.08 -2.51 -14.41
C GLY A 159 -7.51 -2.00 -14.29
N TRP A 160 -7.69 -0.83 -13.71
CA TRP A 160 -8.93 -0.05 -13.79
C TRP A 160 -8.89 0.83 -15.05
N ASN A 161 -10.07 1.21 -15.55
CA ASN A 161 -10.20 2.32 -16.49
C ASN A 161 -10.23 3.64 -15.69
N TRP A 162 -9.37 4.60 -16.04
CA TRP A 162 -9.26 5.90 -15.35
C TRP A 162 -9.63 7.09 -16.25
N THR A 163 -10.23 6.84 -17.42
CA THR A 163 -10.47 7.88 -18.45
C THR A 163 -11.36 9.02 -17.94
N SER A 164 -12.28 8.75 -17.01
CA SER A 164 -13.15 9.75 -16.39
C SER A 164 -12.53 10.46 -15.18
N GLY A 165 -11.31 10.08 -14.78
CA GLY A 165 -10.60 10.63 -13.60
C GLY A 165 -10.82 9.84 -12.30
N ILE A 166 -11.76 8.89 -12.28
CA ILE A 166 -12.00 7.92 -11.21
C ILE A 166 -11.86 6.49 -11.76
N ASN A 167 -11.73 5.47 -10.91
CA ASN A 167 -11.69 4.09 -11.38
C ASN A 167 -13.07 3.59 -11.83
N GLU A 168 -13.09 2.99 -13.01
CA GLU A 168 -14.23 2.31 -13.60
C GLU A 168 -13.84 0.89 -14.02
N CYS A 169 -14.83 0.00 -14.08
CA CYS A 169 -14.63 -1.35 -14.59
C CYS A 169 -14.08 -1.29 -16.03
N PRO A 170 -12.96 -1.99 -16.33
CA PRO A 170 -12.43 -2.03 -17.68
C PRO A 170 -13.39 -2.78 -18.62
N ALA A 171 -13.24 -2.57 -19.92
CA ALA A 171 -14.08 -3.23 -20.92
C ALA A 171 -14.07 -4.76 -20.74
N GLY A 172 -15.26 -5.36 -20.77
CA GLY A 172 -15.46 -6.81 -20.61
C GLY A 172 -15.42 -7.32 -19.15
N ALA A 173 -15.10 -6.48 -18.16
CA ALA A 173 -15.19 -6.86 -16.75
C ALA A 173 -16.62 -6.69 -16.23
N LEU A 174 -17.33 -7.81 -16.09
CA LEU A 174 -18.71 -7.85 -15.61
C LEU A 174 -18.77 -7.67 -14.09
N CYS A 175 -19.74 -6.90 -13.62
CA CYS A 175 -20.05 -6.83 -12.19
C CYS A 175 -20.66 -8.15 -11.72
N SER A 176 -20.17 -8.64 -10.58
CA SER A 176 -20.62 -9.85 -9.92
C SER A 176 -20.61 -9.62 -8.41
N THR A 177 -21.24 -10.52 -7.65
CA THR A 177 -21.18 -10.47 -6.19
C THR A 177 -19.73 -10.48 -5.72
N PHE A 178 -19.47 -9.78 -4.61
CA PHE A 178 -18.15 -9.64 -4.01
C PHE A 178 -17.45 -10.98 -3.71
#